data_AF-A0A843C5A0-F1
#
_entry.id   AF-A0A843C5A0-F1
#
_cell.length_a   1.000
_cell.length_b   1.000
_cell.length_c   1.000
_cell.angle_alpha   90.00
_cell.angle_beta   90.00
_cell.angle_gamma   90.00
#
_symmetry.space_group_name_H-M   'P 1'
#
loop_
_entity.id
_entity.type
_entity.pdbx_description
1 polymer ?
#
loop_
_entity_poly.entity_id
_entity_poly.type
_entity_poly.pdbx_seq_one_letter_code
_entity_poly.pdbx_strand_id
1 'polypeptide(L)'
;MIDRNIEDENNIIYSEWLTMSKFIVILFAFVIVVLISSAVSTSILAPHTRVYMLPVYAVLCLFFVLIGLNYRGIQISLTKNEIKVTFGLLNKKTISFDELVSCEIIQSTIGKYFGLGVRVGFDSSLAFITNFGDAVKLTYQENKLFVFSSKNCQKICNVLNEYIEK
;
A
#
# COMPACT_ATOMS: atom_id res chain seq x y z
N MET A 1 27.88 -3.74 -3.97
CA MET A 1 26.42 -3.65 -4.23
C MET A 1 25.69 -2.97 -3.06
N ILE A 2 26.33 -2.04 -2.35
CA ILE A 2 25.80 -1.37 -1.14
C ILE A 2 25.63 0.15 -1.37
N ASP A 3 26.25 0.73 -2.41
CA ASP A 3 26.28 2.20 -2.61
C ASP A 3 24.99 2.84 -3.13
N ARG A 4 24.11 2.11 -3.84
CA ARG A 4 22.89 2.74 -4.41
C ARG A 4 21.92 3.27 -3.36
N ASN A 5 21.90 2.68 -2.16
CA ASN A 5 20.98 3.09 -1.11
C ASN A 5 21.42 4.39 -0.39
N ILE A 6 22.70 4.77 -0.48
CA ILE A 6 23.23 5.97 0.20
C ILE A 6 23.17 7.21 -0.70
N GLU A 7 23.29 7.05 -2.02
CA GLU A 7 23.08 8.17 -2.97
C GLU A 7 21.61 8.59 -3.10
N ASP A 8 20.67 7.67 -2.88
CA ASP A 8 19.23 7.90 -3.04
C ASP A 8 18.67 8.86 -1.98
N GLU A 9 19.18 8.82 -0.73
CA GLU A 9 18.71 9.70 0.35
C GLU A 9 19.12 11.18 0.16
N ASN A 10 20.26 11.45 -0.48
CA ASN A 10 20.75 12.82 -0.69
C ASN A 10 20.09 13.53 -1.90
N ASN A 11 19.19 12.88 -2.62
CA ASN A 11 18.50 13.43 -3.79
C ASN A 11 16.96 13.35 -3.70
N ILE A 12 16.40 13.12 -2.50
CA ILE A 12 14.95 13.08 -2.30
C ILE A 12 14.38 14.50 -2.42
N ILE A 13 13.58 14.74 -3.45
CA ILE A 13 12.87 16.00 -3.70
C ILE A 13 11.59 16.05 -2.87
N TYR A 14 10.93 14.90 -2.72
CA TYR A 14 9.68 14.79 -1.99
C TYR A 14 9.52 13.40 -1.38
N SER A 15 8.99 13.34 -0.16
CA SER A 15 8.64 12.09 0.50
C SER A 15 7.33 12.22 1.26
N GLU A 16 6.48 11.20 1.17
CA GLU A 16 5.20 11.12 1.86
C GLU A 16 4.99 9.73 2.44
N TRP A 17 4.49 9.66 3.67
CA TRP A 17 3.99 8.42 4.26
C TRP A 17 2.50 8.52 4.54
N LEU A 18 1.71 7.66 3.90
CA LEU A 18 0.27 7.52 4.14
C LEU A 18 0.01 6.24 4.90
N THR A 19 -0.42 6.38 6.15
CA THR A 19 -0.97 5.27 6.92
C THR A 19 -2.32 4.84 6.36
N MET A 20 -2.60 3.55 6.46
CA MET A 20 -3.92 3.00 6.15
C MET A 20 -5.04 3.70 6.96
N SER A 21 -6.25 3.73 6.40
CA SER A 21 -7.42 4.28 7.10
C SER A 21 -7.61 3.63 8.48
N LYS A 22 -7.95 4.46 9.49
CA LYS A 22 -8.24 4.02 10.86
C LYS A 22 -9.30 2.91 10.89
N PHE A 23 -10.27 2.96 9.97
CA PHE A 23 -11.31 1.93 9.84
C PHE A 23 -10.71 0.53 9.62
N ILE A 24 -9.71 0.40 8.75
CA ILE A 24 -9.09 -0.90 8.46
C ILE A 24 -8.28 -1.38 9.67
N VAL A 25 -7.54 -0.48 10.32
CA VAL A 25 -6.81 -0.83 11.55
C VAL A 25 -7.75 -1.36 12.63
N ILE A 26 -8.89 -0.71 12.83
CA ILE A 26 -9.94 -1.15 13.77
C ILE A 26 -10.50 -2.52 13.36
N LEU A 27 -10.77 -2.73 12.07
CA LEU A 27 -11.27 -4.02 11.56
C LEU A 27 -10.28 -5.17 11.82
N PHE A 28 -8.98 -4.95 11.56
CA PHE A 28 -7.94 -5.95 11.87
C PHE A 28 -7.86 -6.24 13.37
N ALA A 29 -7.87 -5.20 14.22
CA ALA A 29 -7.87 -5.36 15.66
C ALA A 29 -9.10 -6.16 16.14
N PHE A 30 -10.28 -5.87 15.59
CA PHE A 30 -11.51 -6.60 15.89
C PHE A 30 -11.40 -8.09 15.54
N VAL A 31 -10.89 -8.42 14.36
CA VAL A 31 -10.68 -9.82 13.94
C VAL A 31 -9.75 -10.56 14.92
N ILE A 32 -8.66 -9.92 15.35
CA ILE A 32 -7.72 -10.51 16.34
C ILE A 32 -8.43 -10.74 17.68
N VAL A 33 -9.22 -9.78 18.17
CA VAL A 33 -9.97 -9.92 19.42
C VAL A 33 -10.98 -11.06 19.33
N VAL A 34 -11.68 -11.21 18.21
CA VAL A 34 -12.62 -12.31 17.97
C VAL A 34 -11.89 -13.66 17.96
N LEU A 35 -10.73 -13.75 17.29
CA LEU A 35 -9.92 -14.97 17.29
C LEU A 35 -9.47 -15.36 18.70
N ILE A 36 -8.94 -14.41 19.48
CA ILE A 36 -8.52 -14.66 20.87
C ILE A 36 -9.72 -15.09 21.73
N SER A 37 -10.84 -14.38 21.62
CA SER A 37 -12.07 -14.69 22.36
C SER A 37 -12.58 -16.09 22.03
N SER A 38 -12.55 -16.48 20.75
CA SER A 38 -12.94 -17.82 20.31
C SER A 38 -11.99 -18.90 20.82
N ALA A 39 -10.67 -18.62 20.86
CA ALA A 39 -9.67 -19.54 21.40
C ALA A 39 -9.85 -19.77 22.91
N VAL A 40 -10.17 -18.71 23.66
CA VAL A 40 -10.46 -18.81 25.10
C VAL A 40 -11.76 -19.59 25.34
N SER A 41 -12.84 -19.27 24.63
CA SER A 41 -14.12 -19.97 24.76
C SER A 41 -14.01 -21.46 24.45
N THR A 42 -13.36 -21.83 23.34
CA THR A 42 -13.14 -23.24 22.98
C THR A 42 -12.26 -23.96 24.00
N SER A 43 -11.27 -23.28 24.58
CA SER A 43 -10.41 -23.83 25.63
C SER A 43 -11.16 -24.14 26.94
N ILE A 44 -12.26 -23.44 27.21
CA ILE A 44 -13.13 -23.64 28.38
C ILE A 44 -14.18 -24.72 28.09
N LEU A 45 -14.88 -24.63 26.95
CA LEU A 45 -16.01 -25.51 26.62
C LEU A 45 -15.58 -26.91 26.16
N ALA A 46 -14.43 -27.02 25.48
CA ALA A 46 -13.94 -28.27 24.90
C ALA A 46 -12.45 -28.47 25.23
N PRO A 47 -12.09 -28.71 26.50
CA PRO A 47 -10.69 -28.77 26.93
C PRO A 47 -9.90 -29.89 26.23
N HIS A 48 -10.57 -30.97 25.80
CA HIS A 48 -9.96 -32.09 25.08
C HIS A 48 -9.46 -31.72 23.67
N THR A 49 -10.00 -30.67 23.04
CA THR A 49 -9.54 -30.22 21.70
C THR A 49 -8.44 -29.16 21.77
N ARG A 50 -8.11 -28.66 22.97
CA ARG A 50 -7.17 -27.54 23.18
C ARG A 50 -5.81 -27.76 22.52
N VAL A 51 -5.25 -28.96 22.64
CA VAL A 51 -3.91 -29.29 22.12
C VAL A 51 -3.85 -29.14 20.59
N TYR A 52 -4.96 -29.41 19.89
CA TYR A 52 -5.04 -29.31 18.44
C TYR A 52 -5.48 -27.92 17.97
N MET A 53 -6.42 -27.28 18.69
CA MET A 53 -6.99 -26.00 18.26
C MET A 53 -6.10 -24.80 18.59
N LEU A 54 -5.34 -24.84 19.69
CA LEU A 54 -4.49 -23.73 20.11
C LEU A 54 -3.41 -23.38 19.06
N PRO A 55 -2.67 -24.34 18.47
CA PRO A 55 -1.75 -24.06 17.37
C PRO A 55 -2.45 -23.42 16.16
N VAL A 56 -3.66 -23.88 15.82
CA VAL A 56 -4.43 -23.32 14.69
C VAL A 56 -4.75 -21.85 14.95
N TYR A 57 -5.26 -21.51 16.14
CA TYR A 57 -5.50 -20.11 16.51
C TYR A 57 -4.21 -19.29 16.54
N ALA A 58 -3.11 -19.84 17.06
CA ALA A 58 -1.83 -19.15 17.09
C ALA A 58 -1.33 -18.82 15.67
N VAL A 59 -1.40 -19.78 14.74
CA VAL A 59 -1.03 -19.59 13.33
C VAL A 59 -1.92 -18.55 12.67
N LEU A 60 -3.23 -18.59 12.88
CA LEU A 60 -4.16 -17.61 12.33
C LEU A 60 -3.90 -16.20 12.88
N CYS A 61 -3.72 -16.06 14.19
CA CYS A 61 -3.36 -14.78 14.81
C CYS A 61 -2.05 -14.23 14.25
N LEU A 62 -1.01 -15.07 14.17
CA LEU A 62 0.27 -14.68 13.59
C LEU A 62 0.11 -14.24 12.14
N PHE A 63 -0.66 -14.97 11.34
CA PHE A 63 -0.96 -14.63 9.95
C PHE A 63 -1.61 -13.25 9.82
N PHE A 64 -2.66 -12.96 10.60
CA PHE A 64 -3.30 -11.64 10.58
C PHE A 64 -2.40 -10.51 11.07
N VAL A 65 -1.55 -10.77 12.08
CA VAL A 65 -0.54 -9.80 12.52
C VAL A 65 0.46 -9.51 11.40
N LEU A 66 0.98 -10.54 10.73
CA LEU A 66 1.91 -10.38 9.61
C LEU A 66 1.28 -9.60 8.46
N ILE A 67 0.02 -9.87 8.12
CA ILE A 67 -0.72 -9.07 7.14
C ILE A 67 -0.84 -7.62 7.60
N GLY A 68 -1.26 -7.38 8.84
CA GLY A 68 -1.42 -6.02 9.38
C GLY A 68 -0.10 -5.24 9.42
N LEU A 69 1.01 -5.91 9.70
CA LEU A 69 2.36 -5.33 9.65
C LEU A 69 2.81 -5.04 8.22
N ASN A 70 2.48 -5.93 7.27
CA ASN A 70 2.79 -5.73 5.87
C ASN A 70 2.00 -4.55 5.30
N TYR A 71 0.67 -4.50 5.45
CA TYR A 71 -0.18 -3.50 4.80
C TYR A 71 -0.36 -2.21 5.62
N ARG A 72 0.70 -1.71 6.27
CA ARG A 72 0.63 -0.52 7.16
C ARG A 72 0.34 0.80 6.43
N GLY A 73 0.77 0.93 5.18
CA GLY A 73 0.66 2.17 4.46
C GLY A 73 1.43 2.20 3.16
N ILE A 74 1.40 3.37 2.53
CA ILE A 74 2.13 3.70 1.32
C ILE A 74 3.23 4.70 1.66
N GLN A 75 4.43 4.45 1.18
CA GLN A 75 5.52 5.42 1.12
C GLN A 75 5.70 5.86 -0.33
N ILE A 76 5.70 7.17 -0.54
CA ILE A 76 6.01 7.79 -1.83
C ILE A 76 7.32 8.53 -1.65
N SER A 77 8.26 8.33 -2.57
CA SER A 77 9.52 9.06 -2.64
C SER A 77 9.76 9.48 -4.08
N LEU A 78 10.00 10.78 -4.30
CA LEU A 78 10.44 11.31 -5.57
C LEU A 78 11.90 11.73 -5.42
N THR A 79 12.73 11.24 -6.34
CA THR A 79 14.12 11.68 -6.48
C THR A 79 14.25 12.54 -7.73
N LYS A 80 15.48 12.85 -8.16
CA LYS A 80 15.72 13.64 -9.38
C LYS A 80 15.35 12.90 -10.67
N ASN A 81 15.34 11.57 -10.65
CA ASN A 81 15.23 10.77 -11.88
C ASN A 81 14.10 9.73 -11.83
N GLU A 82 13.52 9.49 -10.65
CA GLU A 82 12.50 8.45 -10.49
C GLU A 82 11.48 8.78 -9.39
N ILE A 83 10.29 8.18 -9.55
CA ILE A 83 9.30 8.06 -8.49
C ILE A 83 9.26 6.62 -7.99
N LYS A 84 9.35 6.46 -6.68
CA LYS A 84 9.30 5.19 -5.98
C LYS A 84 8.11 5.17 -5.02
N VAL A 85 7.21 4.23 -5.23
CA VAL A 85 6.04 4.01 -4.39
C VAL A 85 6.09 2.61 -3.79
N THR A 86 6.09 2.54 -2.47
CA THR A 86 6.16 1.30 -1.70
C THR A 86 4.86 1.12 -0.93
N PHE A 87 4.15 0.02 -1.16
CA PHE A 87 2.99 -0.37 -0.34
C PHE A 87 3.42 -1.50 0.58
N GLY A 88 3.57 -1.17 1.86
CA GLY A 88 3.95 -2.15 2.86
C GLY A 88 5.40 -2.63 2.74
N LEU A 89 5.63 -3.90 3.06
CA LEU A 89 6.99 -4.49 3.02
C LEU A 89 7.31 -5.10 1.65
N LEU A 90 6.29 -5.69 1.00
CA LEU A 90 6.50 -6.55 -0.17
C LEU A 90 6.29 -5.85 -1.51
N ASN A 91 5.44 -4.84 -1.59
CA ASN A 91 5.03 -4.26 -2.86
C ASN A 91 5.78 -2.95 -3.09
N LYS A 92 6.59 -2.89 -4.15
CA LYS A 92 7.37 -1.71 -4.53
C LYS A 92 7.22 -1.48 -6.03
N LYS A 93 7.09 -0.22 -6.42
CA LYS A 93 7.05 0.20 -7.80
C LYS A 93 7.95 1.42 -7.96
N THR A 94 8.90 1.33 -8.87
CA THR A 94 9.75 2.44 -9.29
C THR A 94 9.46 2.73 -10.76
N ILE A 95 9.36 4.02 -11.11
CA ILE A 95 9.14 4.51 -12.46
C ILE A 95 10.13 5.64 -12.70
N SER A 96 10.94 5.54 -13.75
CA SER A 96 11.85 6.62 -14.15
C SER A 96 11.07 7.76 -14.81
N PHE A 97 11.53 8.99 -14.61
CA PHE A 97 10.94 10.17 -15.23
C PHE A 97 11.08 10.15 -16.76
N ASP A 98 12.14 9.55 -17.30
CA ASP A 98 12.37 9.41 -18.74
C ASP A 98 11.30 8.53 -19.43
N GLU A 99 10.60 7.71 -18.65
CA GLU A 99 9.56 6.81 -19.14
C GLU A 99 8.14 7.34 -18.89
N LEU A 100 8.05 8.49 -18.21
CA LEU A 100 6.79 9.07 -17.77
C LEU A 100 6.15 9.85 -18.90
N VAL A 101 4.87 9.54 -19.17
CA VAL A 101 4.11 10.14 -20.28
C VAL A 101 3.13 11.18 -19.75
N SER A 102 2.44 10.89 -18.64
CA SER A 102 1.51 11.84 -18.04
C SER A 102 1.32 11.62 -16.54
N CYS A 103 0.97 12.71 -15.84
CA CYS A 103 0.48 12.70 -14.46
C CYS A 103 -0.93 13.30 -14.40
N GLU A 104 -1.88 12.51 -13.91
CA GLU A 104 -3.28 12.92 -13.74
C GLU A 104 -3.70 12.75 -12.27
N ILE A 105 -4.52 13.68 -11.78
CA ILE A 105 -5.20 13.51 -10.49
C ILE A 105 -6.55 12.87 -10.80
N ILE A 106 -6.81 11.71 -10.20
CA ILE A 106 -8.06 10.98 -10.34
C ILE A 106 -8.69 10.71 -8.98
N GLN A 107 -9.99 10.42 -8.98
CA GLN A 107 -10.66 9.94 -7.78
C GLN A 107 -10.62 8.41 -7.71
N SER A 108 -10.00 7.88 -6.67
CA SER A 108 -10.06 6.47 -6.31
C SER A 108 -11.40 6.15 -5.64
N THR A 109 -12.20 5.30 -6.29
CA THR A 109 -13.52 4.88 -5.79
C THR A 109 -13.58 3.36 -5.66
N ILE A 110 -14.47 2.88 -4.79
CA ILE A 110 -14.72 1.44 -4.59
C ILE A 110 -15.09 0.76 -5.90
N GLY A 111 -15.89 1.41 -6.75
CA GLY A 111 -16.34 0.84 -8.03
C GLY A 111 -15.20 0.59 -9.03
N LYS A 112 -14.10 1.33 -8.95
CA LYS A 112 -12.98 1.20 -9.90
C LYS A 112 -11.95 0.15 -9.47
N TYR A 113 -11.68 0.03 -8.17
CA TYR A 113 -10.59 -0.81 -7.64
C TYR A 113 -11.03 -1.86 -6.60
N PHE A 114 -12.34 -1.98 -6.33
CA PHE A 114 -12.94 -2.95 -5.39
C PHE A 114 -12.32 -2.99 -3.99
N GLY A 115 -11.89 -1.85 -3.48
CA GLY A 115 -11.43 -1.72 -2.10
C GLY A 115 -10.06 -1.07 -1.97
N LEU A 116 -9.39 -1.38 -0.86
CA LEU A 116 -8.08 -0.87 -0.47
C LEU A 116 -7.01 -1.95 -0.62
N GLY A 117 -5.76 -1.53 -0.80
CA GLY A 117 -4.58 -2.38 -0.98
C GLY A 117 -3.98 -2.28 -2.37
N VAL A 118 -3.25 -3.33 -2.77
CA VAL A 118 -2.72 -3.49 -4.12
C VAL A 118 -3.78 -4.15 -5.00
N ARG A 119 -4.19 -3.47 -6.06
CA ARG A 119 -5.31 -3.87 -6.93
C ARG A 119 -4.96 -3.69 -8.39
N VAL A 120 -5.65 -4.41 -9.25
CA VAL A 120 -5.64 -4.18 -10.70
C VAL A 120 -7.00 -3.58 -11.05
N GLY A 121 -7.01 -2.39 -11.62
CA GLY A 121 -8.22 -1.72 -12.08
C GLY A 121 -8.76 -2.35 -13.37
N PHE A 122 -10.02 -2.06 -13.68
CA PHE A 122 -10.62 -2.45 -14.97
C PHE A 122 -9.90 -1.87 -16.18
N ASP A 123 -9.23 -0.73 -16.00
CA ASP A 123 -8.36 -0.10 -16.99
C ASP A 123 -6.96 -0.74 -17.06
N SER A 124 -6.77 -1.92 -16.46
CA SER A 124 -5.48 -2.61 -16.33
C SER A 124 -4.42 -1.83 -15.56
N SER A 125 -4.82 -0.78 -14.81
CA SER A 125 -3.89 -0.03 -13.97
C SER A 125 -3.52 -0.83 -12.72
N LEU A 126 -2.23 -0.83 -12.37
CA LEU A 126 -1.80 -1.31 -11.06
C LEU A 126 -2.02 -0.18 -10.05
N ALA A 127 -2.84 -0.43 -9.03
CA ALA A 127 -3.31 0.58 -8.09
C ALA A 127 -2.91 0.26 -6.65
N PHE A 128 -2.27 1.21 -5.98
CA PHE A 128 -1.88 1.17 -4.57
C PHE A 128 -2.79 2.12 -3.79
N ILE A 129 -3.86 1.61 -3.19
CA ILE A 129 -4.93 2.43 -2.61
C ILE A 129 -4.99 2.26 -1.09
N THR A 130 -4.77 3.34 -0.33
CA THR A 130 -4.88 3.34 1.16
C THR A 130 -6.18 3.94 1.68
N ASN A 131 -6.82 4.77 0.88
CA ASN A 131 -8.06 5.48 1.15
C ASN A 131 -8.79 5.74 -0.17
N PHE A 132 -10.10 5.92 -0.08
CA PHE A 132 -10.89 6.45 -1.20
C PHE A 132 -10.78 7.98 -1.21
N GLY A 133 -10.76 8.58 -2.39
CA GLY A 133 -10.51 10.00 -2.59
C GLY A 133 -9.43 10.24 -3.64
N ASP A 134 -8.74 11.37 -3.56
CA ASP A 134 -7.77 11.75 -4.58
C ASP A 134 -6.58 10.79 -4.62
N ALA A 135 -6.17 10.46 -5.85
CA ALA A 135 -5.06 9.60 -6.17
C ALA A 135 -4.32 10.14 -7.39
N VAL A 136 -3.04 9.83 -7.47
CA VAL A 136 -2.21 10.13 -8.63
C VAL A 136 -2.29 8.94 -9.58
N LYS A 137 -2.57 9.21 -10.85
CA LYS A 137 -2.47 8.27 -11.96
C LYS A 137 -1.31 8.67 -12.85
N LEU A 138 -0.39 7.75 -13.02
CA LEU A 138 0.75 7.88 -13.92
C LEU A 138 0.53 6.99 -15.14
N THR A 139 0.79 7.56 -16.31
CA THR A 139 0.98 6.81 -17.54
C THR A 139 2.48 6.75 -17.81
N TYR A 140 3.03 5.55 -17.99
CA TYR A 140 4.45 5.32 -18.24
C TYR A 140 4.60 4.18 -19.24
N GLN A 141 5.74 4.10 -19.94
CA GLN A 141 6.10 3.03 -20.88
C GLN A 141 4.94 2.36 -21.63
N GLU A 142 4.72 2.69 -22.91
CA GLU A 142 3.75 1.97 -23.75
C GLU A 142 2.32 1.95 -23.17
N ASN A 143 1.87 3.06 -22.58
CA ASN A 143 0.54 3.24 -21.96
C ASN A 143 0.26 2.35 -20.74
N LYS A 144 1.29 1.87 -20.02
CA LYS A 144 1.07 1.23 -18.72
C LYS A 144 0.57 2.26 -17.71
N LEU A 145 -0.40 1.85 -16.92
CA LEU A 145 -1.04 2.70 -15.93
C LEU A 145 -0.64 2.28 -14.51
N PHE A 146 -0.24 3.25 -13.70
CA PHE A 146 0.02 3.06 -12.28
C PHE A 146 -0.69 4.11 -11.47
N VAL A 147 -1.37 3.70 -10.41
CA VAL A 147 -2.21 4.57 -9.59
C VAL A 147 -1.81 4.42 -8.13
N PHE A 148 -1.75 5.52 -7.40
CA PHE A 148 -1.51 5.46 -5.96
C PHE A 148 -2.20 6.59 -5.19
N SER A 149 -2.65 6.29 -3.98
CA SER A 149 -3.22 7.28 -3.07
C SER A 149 -2.14 8.25 -2.56
N SER A 150 -2.44 9.55 -2.52
CA SER A 150 -1.59 10.59 -1.92
C SER A 150 -2.46 11.69 -1.29
N LYS A 151 -1.97 12.36 -0.23
CA LYS A 151 -2.64 13.56 0.30
C LYS A 151 -2.25 14.82 -0.46
N ASN A 152 -1.19 14.75 -1.26
CA ASN A 152 -0.60 15.89 -1.95
C ASN A 152 -0.50 15.65 -3.45
N CYS A 153 -1.59 15.12 -4.06
CA CYS A 153 -1.64 14.77 -5.48
C CYS A 153 -1.19 15.93 -6.39
N GLN A 154 -1.64 17.16 -6.09
CA GLN A 154 -1.26 18.36 -6.84
C GLN A 154 0.26 18.61 -6.80
N LYS A 155 0.88 18.49 -5.62
CA LYS A 155 2.32 18.73 -5.47
C LYS A 155 3.12 17.69 -6.26
N ILE A 156 2.70 16.43 -6.22
CA ILE A 156 3.36 15.35 -6.95
C ILE A 156 3.25 15.58 -8.46
N CYS A 157 2.06 15.83 -9.00
CA CYS A 157 1.92 16.06 -10.44
C CYS A 157 2.62 17.34 -10.90
N ASN A 158 2.63 18.42 -10.11
CA ASN A 158 3.39 19.62 -10.47
C ASN A 158 4.88 19.31 -10.63
N VAL A 159 5.48 18.58 -9.67
CA VAL A 159 6.89 18.18 -9.76
C VAL A 159 7.13 17.29 -10.98
N LEU A 160 6.26 16.31 -11.23
CA LEU A 160 6.44 15.38 -12.35
C LEU A 160 6.28 16.05 -13.71
N ASN A 161 5.35 17.01 -13.85
CA ASN A 161 5.12 17.72 -15.10
C ASN A 161 6.33 18.57 -15.52
N GLU A 162 7.11 19.11 -14.58
CA GLU A 162 8.37 19.81 -14.89
C GLU A 162 9.41 18.92 -15.59
N TYR A 163 9.33 17.59 -15.42
CA TYR A 163 10.20 16.63 -16.10
C TYR A 163 9.59 16.09 -17.39
N ILE A 164 8.25 16.04 -17.50
CA ILE A 164 7.55 15.58 -18.71
C ILE A 164 7.63 16.64 -19.82
N GLU A 165 7.59 17.93 -19.48
CA GLU A 165 7.59 19.04 -20.46
C GLU A 165 9.00 19.45 -20.94
N LYS A 166 10.06 18.80 -20.45
CA LYS A 166 11.44 19.03 -20.88
C LYS A 166 11.80 18.26 -22.15
#